data_AF-A0A821UZE4-F1
#
_entry.id   AF-A0A821UZE4-F1
#
_cell.length_a   1.000
_cell.length_b   1.000
_cell.length_c   1.000
_cell.angle_alpha   90.00
_cell.angle_beta   90.00
_cell.angle_gamma   90.00
#
_symmetry.space_group_name_H-M   'P 1'
#
loop_
_entity.id
_entity.type
_entity.pdbx_description
1 polymer ?
#
loop_
_entity_poly.entity_id
_entity_poly.type
_entity_poly.pdbx_seq_one_letter_code
_entity_poly.pdbx_strand_id
1 'polypeptide(L)'
;MKEGCFDVGEIKWMNIIKAGLYAQDKLIGIWELKDGDFAGAQVKVYKDGINLEAKLISVPPKMKESCYNEDDVKWMNIFTESDGKYSIVDIVKVKGDCSEIYSSKNINFSDENTVSVIPGSINTDPTGGPQKWTKVSSE
;
A
#
# COMPACT_ATOMS: atom_id res chain seq x y z
N MET A 1 54.44 17.19 -33.55
CA MET A 1 53.93 15.91 -33.04
C MET A 1 54.58 15.63 -31.69
N LYS A 2 53.86 15.84 -30.59
CA LYS A 2 53.94 15.10 -29.33
C LYS A 2 52.58 15.25 -28.62
N GLU A 3 52.07 14.11 -28.20
CA GLU A 3 50.86 13.83 -27.41
C GLU A 3 50.88 14.67 -26.12
N GLY A 4 49.79 15.16 -25.53
CA GLY A 4 48.54 14.48 -25.19
C GLY A 4 48.37 14.57 -23.68
N CYS A 5 47.38 15.33 -23.20
CA CYS A 5 46.74 15.20 -21.90
C CYS A 5 45.45 16.04 -21.94
N PHE A 6 44.34 15.40 -22.32
CA PHE A 6 43.01 15.90 -22.01
C PHE A 6 42.72 15.53 -20.56
N ASP A 7 42.56 16.54 -19.72
CA ASP A 7 42.06 16.40 -18.36
C ASP A 7 40.56 16.05 -18.45
N VAL A 8 40.25 14.76 -18.36
CA VAL A 8 38.86 14.28 -18.39
C VAL A 8 38.32 14.50 -17.00
N GLY A 9 37.72 15.67 -16.81
CA GLY A 9 37.12 16.13 -15.57
C GLY A 9 36.31 15.03 -14.88
N GLU A 10 36.53 14.93 -13.58
CA GLU A 10 35.93 13.97 -12.67
C GLU A 10 34.45 13.76 -12.96
N ILE A 11 34.21 12.50 -13.26
CA ILE A 11 32.96 11.94 -13.65
C ILE A 11 31.96 12.03 -12.47
N LYS A 12 30.93 12.85 -12.66
CA LYS A 12 29.81 13.14 -11.76
C LYS A 12 28.81 11.96 -11.61
N TRP A 13 29.29 10.71 -11.58
CA TRP A 13 28.40 9.52 -11.48
C TRP A 13 27.90 9.22 -10.05
N MET A 14 28.47 9.80 -9.00
CA MET A 14 28.12 9.43 -7.62
C MET A 14 26.82 10.07 -7.08
N ASN A 15 26.28 11.11 -7.72
CA ASN A 15 25.08 11.80 -7.22
C ASN A 15 23.76 11.34 -7.87
N ILE A 16 23.80 10.51 -8.91
CA ILE A 16 22.57 9.98 -9.53
C ILE A 16 22.11 8.70 -8.84
N ILE A 17 23.01 7.93 -8.22
CA ILE A 17 22.66 6.65 -7.59
C ILE A 17 21.98 6.83 -6.21
N LYS A 18 22.20 7.95 -5.51
CA LYS A 18 21.55 8.20 -4.21
C LYS A 18 20.07 8.62 -4.30
N ALA A 19 19.66 9.26 -5.40
CA ALA A 19 18.30 9.75 -5.55
C ALA A 19 17.28 8.63 -5.90
N GLY A 20 17.75 7.51 -6.47
CA GLY A 20 16.89 6.39 -6.88
C GLY A 20 16.77 5.24 -5.87
N LEU A 21 17.53 5.25 -4.77
CA LEU A 21 17.59 4.12 -3.83
C LEU A 21 16.83 4.31 -2.51
N TYR A 22 16.26 5.49 -2.24
CA TYR A 22 15.70 5.84 -0.92
C TYR A 22 14.41 6.66 -0.93
N ALA A 23 13.74 6.83 -2.07
CA ALA A 23 12.34 7.26 -2.02
C ALA A 23 11.54 6.09 -1.43
N GLN A 24 11.28 6.14 -0.13
CA GLN A 24 10.37 5.22 0.53
C GLN A 24 9.04 5.28 -0.23
N ASP A 25 8.53 4.11 -0.61
CA ASP A 25 7.26 4.05 -1.35
C ASP A 25 6.20 4.80 -0.54
N LYS A 26 5.48 5.72 -1.21
CA LYS A 26 4.53 6.63 -0.57
C LYS A 26 3.48 5.89 0.27
N LEU A 27 3.18 4.65 -0.11
CA LEU A 27 2.22 3.79 0.56
C LEU A 27 2.74 3.14 1.84
N ILE A 28 4.07 3.02 2.03
CA ILE A 28 4.65 2.47 3.26
C ILE A 28 4.27 3.36 4.45
N GLY A 29 3.84 2.72 5.54
CA GLY A 29 3.39 3.37 6.76
C GLY A 29 2.17 2.70 7.38
N ILE A 30 1.63 3.33 8.41
CA ILE A 30 0.40 2.89 9.08
C ILE A 30 -0.79 3.68 8.55
N TRP A 31 -1.87 2.99 8.22
CA TRP A 31 -3.10 3.58 7.68
C TRP A 31 -4.30 3.17 8.51
N GLU A 32 -5.21 4.10 8.75
CA GLU A 32 -6.46 3.87 9.49
C GLU A 32 -7.68 4.07 8.59
N LEU A 33 -8.59 3.09 8.59
CA LEU A 33 -9.89 3.17 7.94
C LEU A 33 -10.78 4.16 8.68
N LYS A 34 -11.29 5.18 7.97
CA LYS A 34 -12.05 6.27 8.59
C LYS A 34 -13.56 6.07 8.64
N ASP A 35 -14.10 5.29 7.70
CA ASP A 35 -15.53 5.22 7.47
C ASP A 35 -16.05 3.77 7.52
N GLY A 36 -17.35 3.64 7.79
CA GLY A 36 -18.07 2.37 7.78
C GLY A 36 -17.95 1.55 9.07
N ASP A 37 -18.47 0.33 9.03
CA ASP A 37 -18.57 -0.56 10.19
C ASP A 37 -17.22 -0.99 10.76
N PHE A 38 -16.15 -0.90 9.97
CA PHE A 38 -14.79 -1.27 10.37
C PHE A 38 -13.90 -0.04 10.62
N ALA A 39 -14.48 1.16 10.76
CA ALA A 39 -13.72 2.37 11.11
C ALA A 39 -12.85 2.15 12.37
N GLY A 40 -11.63 2.67 12.33
CA GLY A 40 -10.60 2.45 13.35
C GLY A 40 -9.73 1.20 13.12
N ALA A 41 -10.02 0.38 12.10
CA ALA A 41 -9.07 -0.64 11.66
C ALA A 41 -7.79 0.01 11.16
N GLN A 42 -6.65 -0.56 11.54
CA GLN A 42 -5.35 -0.07 11.09
C GLN A 42 -4.57 -1.16 10.38
N VAL A 43 -3.92 -0.80 9.28
CA VAL A 43 -2.98 -1.66 8.57
C VAL A 43 -1.59 -1.05 8.57
N LYS A 44 -0.56 -1.88 8.71
CA LYS A 44 0.82 -1.51 8.43
C LYS A 44 1.19 -2.01 7.04
N VAL A 45 1.50 -1.09 6.13
CA VAL A 45 2.07 -1.39 4.82
C VAL A 45 3.58 -1.47 4.95
N TYR A 46 4.17 -2.58 4.52
CA TYR A 46 5.60 -2.84 4.58
C TYR A 46 6.08 -3.53 3.30
N LYS A 47 7.40 -3.55 3.11
CA LYS A 47 8.03 -4.25 2.01
C LYS A 47 8.39 -5.68 2.42
N ASP A 48 7.90 -6.66 1.66
CA ASP A 48 8.30 -8.06 1.76
C ASP A 48 9.05 -8.48 0.48
N GLY A 49 10.38 -8.56 0.59
CA GLY A 49 11.25 -8.75 -0.55
C GLY A 49 11.12 -7.62 -1.58
N ILE A 50 10.55 -7.93 -2.75
CA ILE A 50 10.30 -6.95 -3.82
C ILE A 50 8.87 -6.40 -3.81
N ASN A 51 7.96 -7.04 -3.06
CA ASN A 51 6.53 -6.71 -3.06
C ASN A 51 6.20 -5.83 -1.85
N LEU A 52 5.07 -5.11 -1.94
CA LEU A 52 4.44 -4.46 -0.80
C LEU A 52 3.27 -5.33 -0.31
N GLU A 53 3.10 -5.37 1.01
CA GLU A 53 1.99 -6.04 1.69
C GLU A 53 1.46 -5.18 2.83
N ALA A 54 0.25 -5.45 3.29
CA ALA A 54 -0.33 -4.80 4.46
C ALA A 54 -0.96 -5.82 5.41
N LYS A 55 -0.59 -5.74 6.69
CA LYS A 55 -1.18 -6.53 7.78
C LYS A 55 -1.98 -5.66 8.73
N LEU A 56 -3.03 -6.23 9.31
CA LEU A 56 -3.80 -5.58 10.36
C LEU A 56 -2.96 -5.45 11.63
N ILE A 57 -2.87 -4.23 12.17
CA ILE A 57 -2.23 -3.96 13.46
C ILE A 57 -3.23 -3.49 14.53
N SER A 58 -4.45 -3.17 14.10
CA SER A 58 -5.58 -2.87 14.98
C SER A 58 -6.85 -3.37 14.32
N VAL A 59 -7.62 -4.16 15.05
CA VAL A 59 -8.88 -4.76 14.57
C VAL A 59 -10.03 -4.33 15.48
N PRO A 60 -10.98 -3.49 15.00
CA PRO A 60 -12.10 -3.04 15.80
C PRO A 60 -13.10 -4.18 16.07
N PRO A 61 -13.95 -4.09 17.11
CA PRO A 61 -14.85 -5.18 17.52
C PRO A 61 -15.72 -5.75 16.40
N LYS A 62 -16.32 -4.89 15.57
CA LYS A 62 -17.14 -5.30 14.42
C LYS A 62 -16.37 -6.11 13.37
N MET A 63 -15.08 -5.83 13.22
CA MET A 63 -14.22 -6.58 12.29
C MET A 63 -13.82 -7.93 12.89
N LYS A 64 -13.66 -8.02 14.22
CA LYS A 64 -13.50 -9.31 14.94
C LYS A 64 -14.72 -10.22 14.80
N GLU A 65 -15.93 -9.67 14.75
CA GLU A 65 -17.15 -10.45 14.44
C GLU A 65 -17.11 -11.11 13.05
N SER A 66 -16.29 -10.59 12.14
CA SER A 66 -16.00 -11.18 10.83
C SER A 66 -14.70 -11.99 10.81
N CYS A 67 -14.23 -12.44 11.98
CA CYS A 67 -13.08 -13.34 12.14
C CYS A 67 -11.72 -12.76 11.72
N TYR A 68 -11.58 -11.44 11.72
CA TYR A 68 -10.28 -10.80 11.59
C TYR A 68 -9.51 -10.79 12.91
N ASN A 69 -8.20 -10.97 12.80
CA ASN A 69 -7.25 -10.88 13.90
C ASN A 69 -6.15 -9.88 13.55
N GLU A 70 -5.44 -9.42 14.58
CA GLU A 70 -4.15 -8.74 14.37
C GLU A 70 -3.19 -9.69 13.63
N ASP A 71 -2.28 -9.12 12.85
CA ASP A 71 -1.35 -9.78 11.94
C ASP A 71 -1.96 -10.47 10.71
N ASP A 72 -3.29 -10.55 10.59
CA ASP A 72 -3.94 -10.99 9.35
C ASP A 72 -3.53 -10.08 8.19
N VAL A 73 -3.24 -10.69 7.03
CA VAL A 73 -3.00 -9.94 5.79
C VAL A 73 -4.30 -9.31 5.33
N LYS A 74 -4.28 -7.99 5.11
CA LYS A 74 -5.43 -7.25 4.56
C LYS A 74 -5.24 -6.95 3.08
N TRP A 75 -4.05 -6.51 2.69
CA TRP A 75 -3.70 -6.20 1.31
C TRP A 75 -2.46 -6.99 0.92
N MET A 76 -2.53 -7.72 -0.19
CA MET A 76 -1.40 -8.45 -0.74
C MET A 76 -1.22 -8.09 -2.21
N ASN A 77 -0.08 -8.48 -2.79
CA ASN A 77 0.22 -8.26 -4.20
C ASN A 77 0.05 -6.78 -4.60
N ILE A 78 0.58 -5.88 -3.78
CA ILE A 78 0.46 -4.44 -4.01
C ILE A 78 1.48 -4.03 -5.08
N PHE A 79 0.99 -3.54 -6.21
CA PHE A 79 1.79 -3.12 -7.36
C PHE A 79 1.50 -1.66 -7.73
N THR A 80 2.54 -0.84 -7.85
CA THR A 80 2.42 0.53 -8.35
C THR A 80 2.10 0.52 -9.84
N GLU A 81 0.97 1.10 -10.24
CA GLU A 81 0.61 1.28 -11.65
C GLU A 81 1.17 2.60 -12.21
N SER A 82 1.08 3.65 -11.41
CA SER A 82 1.58 4.99 -11.69
C SER A 82 1.81 5.73 -10.37
N ASP A 83 2.38 6.93 -10.42
CA ASP A 83 2.55 7.75 -9.22
C ASP A 83 1.21 7.95 -8.50
N GLY A 84 1.17 7.60 -7.20
CA GLY A 84 -0.03 7.66 -6.37
C GLY A 84 -1.15 6.67 -6.69
N LYS A 85 -0.92 5.65 -7.53
CA LYS A 85 -1.91 4.62 -7.88
C LYS A 85 -1.35 3.21 -7.80
N TYR A 86 -2.05 2.34 -7.08
CA TYR A 86 -1.61 0.96 -6.84
C TYR A 86 -2.76 -0.02 -7.10
N SER A 87 -2.44 -1.15 -7.70
CA SER A 87 -3.30 -2.33 -7.79
C SER A 87 -3.04 -3.23 -6.57
N ILE A 88 -4.09 -3.77 -5.96
CA ILE A 88 -3.99 -4.66 -4.79
C ILE A 88 -4.95 -5.85 -4.90
N VAL A 89 -4.68 -6.88 -4.11
CA VAL A 89 -5.68 -7.88 -3.71
C VAL A 89 -6.09 -7.61 -2.27
N ASP A 90 -7.34 -7.19 -2.09
CA ASP A 90 -7.97 -6.96 -0.79
C ASP A 90 -8.58 -8.27 -0.26
N ILE A 91 -8.18 -8.69 0.93
CA ILE A 91 -8.69 -9.90 1.57
C ILE A 91 -9.90 -9.53 2.44
N VAL A 92 -11.07 -10.08 2.09
CA VAL A 92 -12.33 -9.85 2.78
C VAL A 92 -12.84 -11.12 3.44
N LYS A 93 -13.12 -11.09 4.74
CA LYS A 93 -13.66 -12.24 5.47
C LYS A 93 -15.19 -12.18 5.56
N VAL A 94 -15.84 -13.29 5.23
CA VAL A 94 -17.30 -13.43 5.30
C VAL A 94 -17.74 -13.59 6.75
N LYS A 95 -18.65 -12.72 7.20
CA LYS A 95 -19.21 -12.80 8.55
C LYS A 95 -19.89 -14.15 8.78
N GLY A 96 -19.50 -14.84 9.84
CA GLY A 96 -20.10 -16.12 10.28
C GLY A 96 -19.40 -17.38 9.76
N ASP A 97 -18.86 -17.37 8.54
CA ASP A 97 -18.13 -18.51 7.96
C ASP A 97 -16.59 -18.33 8.03
N CYS A 98 -16.12 -17.11 8.29
CA CYS A 98 -14.70 -16.76 8.36
C CYS A 98 -13.91 -17.05 7.06
N SER A 99 -14.58 -17.44 5.97
CA SER A 99 -13.97 -17.68 4.68
C SER A 99 -13.46 -16.38 4.05
N GLU A 100 -12.38 -16.50 3.28
CA GLU A 100 -11.72 -15.37 2.63
C GLU A 100 -12.17 -15.22 1.17
N ILE A 101 -12.48 -13.99 0.80
CA ILE A 101 -12.72 -13.55 -0.56
C ILE A 101 -11.56 -12.64 -0.94
N TYR A 102 -10.93 -12.93 -2.08
CA TYR A 102 -9.85 -12.15 -2.65
C TYR A 102 -10.42 -11.21 -3.70
N SER A 103 -10.36 -9.90 -3.45
CA SER A 103 -10.99 -8.88 -4.28
C SER A 103 -9.95 -7.95 -4.89
N SER A 104 -9.89 -7.86 -6.22
CA SER A 104 -8.98 -6.93 -6.89
C SER A 104 -9.47 -5.49 -6.72
N LYS A 105 -8.63 -4.65 -6.10
CA LYS A 105 -8.93 -3.23 -5.82
C LYS A 105 -7.79 -2.32 -6.26
N ASN A 106 -8.08 -1.04 -6.33
CA ASN A 106 -7.10 0.02 -6.54
C ASN A 106 -6.99 0.90 -5.31
N ILE A 107 -5.77 1.29 -4.95
CA ILE A 107 -5.48 2.37 -4.00
C ILE A 107 -5.14 3.62 -4.80
N ASN A 108 -5.91 4.68 -4.59
CA ASN A 108 -5.68 5.99 -5.20
C ASN A 108 -5.40 7.03 -4.11
N PHE A 109 -4.25 7.70 -4.18
CA PHE A 109 -3.97 8.84 -3.31
C PHE A 109 -4.85 10.04 -3.69
N SER A 110 -5.53 10.60 -2.69
CA SER A 110 -6.22 11.89 -2.82
C SER A 110 -5.30 13.05 -2.45
N ASP A 111 -4.36 12.81 -1.53
CA ASP A 111 -3.31 13.74 -1.12
C ASP A 111 -2.07 12.95 -0.64
N GLU A 112 -1.24 13.46 0.28
CA GLU A 112 -0.09 12.70 0.82
C GLU A 112 -0.46 11.72 1.93
N ASN A 113 -1.56 11.98 2.63
CA ASN A 113 -1.97 11.29 3.84
C ASN A 113 -3.33 10.59 3.68
N THR A 114 -3.97 10.66 2.52
CA THR A 114 -5.28 10.08 2.28
C THR A 114 -5.26 9.20 1.04
N VAL A 115 -5.75 7.97 1.19
CA VAL A 115 -6.00 7.06 0.07
C VAL A 115 -7.45 6.57 0.05
N SER A 116 -7.93 6.28 -1.15
CA SER A 116 -9.19 5.57 -1.36
C SER A 116 -8.89 4.18 -1.92
N VAL A 117 -9.47 3.14 -1.31
CA VAL A 117 -9.43 1.77 -1.80
C VAL A 117 -10.75 1.49 -2.50
N ILE A 118 -10.73 1.31 -3.81
CA ILE A 118 -11.93 1.19 -4.65
C ILE A 118 -11.90 -0.08 -5.50
N PRO A 119 -13.05 -0.63 -5.90
CA PRO A 119 -13.11 -1.79 -6.78
C PRO A 119 -12.28 -1.60 -8.06
N GLY A 120 -11.57 -2.65 -8.50
CA GLY A 120 -10.87 -2.65 -9.78
C GLY A 120 -11.82 -2.55 -10.99
N SER A 121 -13.06 -2.98 -10.80
CA SER A 121 -14.16 -2.86 -11.77
C SER A 121 -15.45 -2.47 -11.03
N ILE A 122 -16.14 -1.46 -11.55
CA ILE A 122 -17.36 -0.85 -10.98
C ILE A 122 -18.56 -1.83 -10.85
N ASN A 123 -18.50 -3.01 -11.46
CA ASN A 123 -19.64 -3.94 -11.54
C ASN A 123 -19.45 -5.26 -10.79
N THR A 124 -18.37 -5.45 -10.02
CA THR A 124 -18.03 -6.77 -9.45
C THR A 124 -17.39 -6.71 -8.05
N ASP A 125 -17.88 -5.88 -7.13
CA ASP A 125 -17.38 -5.94 -5.75
C ASP A 125 -18.36 -6.66 -4.80
N PRO A 126 -18.23 -7.99 -4.62
CA PRO A 126 -19.01 -8.72 -3.63
C PRO A 126 -18.57 -8.43 -2.18
N THR A 127 -17.54 -7.60 -1.98
CA THR A 127 -16.79 -7.48 -0.71
C THR A 127 -16.89 -6.10 -0.04
N GLY A 128 -17.70 -5.20 -0.58
CA GLY A 128 -17.99 -3.89 0.00
C GLY A 128 -17.67 -2.72 -0.92
N GLY A 129 -18.12 -1.52 -0.56
CA GLY A 129 -17.91 -0.30 -1.35
C GLY A 129 -16.51 0.31 -1.21
N PRO A 130 -16.31 1.50 -1.80
CA PRO A 130 -15.13 2.33 -1.58
C PRO A 130 -14.79 2.51 -0.10
N GLN A 131 -13.51 2.43 0.25
CA GLN A 131 -13.00 2.67 1.60
C GLN A 131 -12.06 3.87 1.59
N LYS A 132 -12.07 4.66 2.66
CA LYS A 132 -11.16 5.79 2.82
C LYS A 132 -10.22 5.55 3.99
N TRP A 133 -8.93 5.67 3.73
CA TRP A 133 -7.87 5.44 4.70
C TRP A 133 -7.01 6.69 4.86
N THR A 134 -6.58 6.96 6.10
CA THR A 134 -5.68 8.08 6.41
C THR A 134 -4.41 7.57 7.06
N LYS A 135 -3.29 8.17 6.67
CA LYS A 135 -1.97 7.86 7.21
C LYS A 135 -1.88 8.29 8.67
N VAL A 136 -1.46 7.37 9.53
CA VAL A 136 -1.27 7.58 10.97
C VAL A 136 0.21 7.86 11.28
N SER A 137 1.12 7.08 10.67
CA SER A 137 2.56 7.34 10.74
C SER A 137 3.25 6.92 9.45
N SER A 138 4.37 7.58 9.14
CA SER A 138 5.43 6.99 8.31
C SER A 138 6.18 5.93 9.12
N GLU A 139 6.80 4.97 8.44
CA GLU A 139 7.76 4.03 9.09
C GLU A 139 9.04 4.75 9.52
#